data_AF-A0A958FSF2-F1
#
_entry.id   AF-A0A958FSF2-F1
#
_cell.length_a   1.000
_cell.length_b   1.000
_cell.length_c   1.000
_cell.angle_alpha   90.00
_cell.angle_beta   90.00
_cell.angle_gamma   90.00
#
_symmetry.space_group_name_H-M   'P 1'
#
loop_
_entity.id
_entity.type
_entity.pdbx_description
1 polymer ?
#
loop_
_entity_poly.entity_id
_entity_poly.type
_entity_poly.pdbx_seq_one_letter_code
_entity_poly.pdbx_strand_id
1 'polypeptide(L)'
;MSFLPEWAPNAHPLIVHFPIAILLLAVFFDVLSTVFRKHSWLSNCASSLYSLGALGAIVAYFSGKQAADLANIPAIAHSTLSE
;
A
#
# COMPACT_ATOMS: atom_id res chain seq x y z
N MET A 1 -13.85 -11.43 -19.71
CA MET A 1 -13.02 -12.34 -18.89
C MET A 1 -12.65 -11.57 -17.63
N SER A 2 -13.11 -11.97 -16.45
CA SER A 2 -12.66 -11.37 -15.19
C SER A 2 -11.17 -11.64 -15.03
N PHE A 3 -10.36 -10.59 -14.93
CA PHE A 3 -8.89 -10.71 -14.75
C PHE A 3 -8.51 -11.09 -13.31
N LEU A 4 -9.48 -11.19 -12.40
CA LEU A 4 -9.29 -11.51 -11.00
C LEU A 4 -9.84 -12.92 -10.70
N PRO A 5 -9.15 -13.69 -9.84
CA PRO A 5 -9.63 -15.01 -9.45
C PRO A 5 -10.86 -14.90 -8.53
N GLU A 6 -11.74 -15.90 -8.58
CA GLU A 6 -12.99 -15.95 -7.79
C GLU A 6 -12.75 -15.83 -6.27
N TRP A 7 -11.59 -16.30 -5.78
CA TRP A 7 -11.24 -16.22 -4.35
C TRP A 7 -10.75 -14.82 -3.91
N ALA A 8 -10.39 -13.94 -4.86
CA ALA A 8 -10.03 -12.55 -4.60
C ALA A 8 -10.69 -11.62 -5.63
N PRO A 9 -11.99 -11.35 -5.47
CA PRO A 9 -12.75 -10.48 -6.36
C PRO A 9 -12.30 -9.01 -6.27
N ASN A 10 -11.52 -8.66 -5.24
CA ASN A 10 -10.99 -7.32 -5.03
C ASN A 10 -9.45 -7.32 -5.10
N ALA A 11 -8.92 -6.52 -6.02
CA ALA A 11 -7.47 -6.37 -6.21
C ALA A 11 -6.80 -5.56 -5.07
N HIS A 12 -7.55 -4.69 -4.38
CA HIS A 12 -6.96 -3.78 -3.39
C HIS A 12 -6.27 -4.51 -2.22
N PRO A 13 -6.88 -5.52 -1.57
CA PRO A 13 -6.20 -6.31 -0.55
C PRO A 13 -4.92 -6.98 -1.04
N LEU A 14 -4.84 -7.38 -2.31
CA LEU A 14 -3.61 -7.97 -2.86
C LEU A 14 -2.51 -6.91 -3.02
N ILE A 15 -2.88 -5.71 -3.48
CA ILE A 15 -1.95 -4.62 -3.76
C ILE A 15 -1.44 -3.95 -2.49
N VAL A 16 -2.28 -3.76 -1.46
CA VAL A 16 -1.95 -2.96 -0.28
C VAL A 16 -0.83 -3.57 0.59
N HIS A 17 -0.64 -4.89 0.54
CA HIS A 17 0.42 -5.55 1.32
C HIS A 17 1.83 -5.19 0.85
N PHE A 18 2.01 -4.90 -0.45
CA PHE A 18 3.31 -4.54 -1.01
C PHE A 18 3.89 -3.24 -0.42
N PRO A 19 3.20 -2.08 -0.49
CA PRO A 19 3.73 -0.86 0.10
C PRO A 19 3.92 -0.98 1.61
N ILE A 20 3.04 -1.69 2.32
CA ILE A 20 3.20 -1.93 3.77
C ILE A 20 4.51 -2.66 4.06
N ALA A 21 4.74 -3.80 3.40
CA ALA A 21 5.96 -4.59 3.61
C ALA A 21 7.23 -3.82 3.20
N ILE A 22 7.19 -3.10 2.08
CA ILE A 22 8.32 -2.30 1.59
C ILE A 22 8.65 -1.16 2.56
N LEU A 23 7.65 -0.46 3.09
CA LEU A 23 7.86 0.63 4.04
C LEU A 23 8.39 0.12 5.38
N LEU A 24 7.87 -1.02 5.88
CA LEU A 24 8.43 -1.66 7.08
C LEU A 24 9.89 -2.05 6.87
N LEU A 25 10.23 -2.57 5.69
CA LEU A 25 11.60 -2.88 5.34
C LEU A 25 12.46 -1.61 5.22
N ALA A 26 11.93 -0.52 4.67
CA ALA A 26 12.63 0.77 4.59
C ALA A 26 13.02 1.27 5.99
N VAL A 27 12.07 1.25 6.94
CA VAL A 27 12.32 1.63 8.35
C VAL A 27 13.40 0.75 8.97
N PHE A 28 13.35 -0.56 8.73
CA PHE A 28 14.36 -1.49 9.22
C PHE A 28 15.77 -1.14 8.69
N PHE A 29 15.91 -0.90 7.39
CA PHE A 29 17.20 -0.49 6.80
C PHE A 29 17.67 0.89 7.26
N ASP A 30 16.75 1.80 7.52
CA ASP A 30 17.04 3.15 8.02
C ASP A 30 17.57 3.12 9.47
N VAL A 31 16.95 2.30 10.33
CA VAL A 31 17.46 2.01 11.67
C VAL A 31 18.84 1.36 11.59
N LEU A 32 19.02 0.39 10.69
CA LEU A 32 20.30 -0.29 10.51
C LEU A 32 21.38 0.69 10.02
N SER A 33 21.06 1.58 9.09
CA SER A 33 21.95 2.66 8.63
C SER A 33 22.38 3.58 9.77
N THR A 34 21.43 3.93 10.64
CA THR A 34 21.67 4.80 11.80
C THR A 34 22.56 4.14 12.85
N VAL A 35 22.41 2.83 13.08
CA VAL A 35 23.24 2.06 14.02
C VAL A 35 24.63 1.80 13.43
N PHE A 36 24.73 1.43 12.16
CA PHE A 36 25.95 0.98 11.50
C PHE A 36 26.55 2.05 10.57
N ARG A 37 26.57 3.32 11.02
CA ARG A 37 26.92 4.59 10.30
C ARG A 37 28.09 4.58 9.31
N LYS A 38 28.91 3.52 9.26
CA LYS A 38 29.95 3.28 8.24
C LYS A 38 29.41 2.88 6.86
N HIS A 39 28.18 2.38 6.77
CA HIS A 39 27.67 1.77 5.53
C HIS A 39 26.70 2.69 4.78
N SER A 40 27.22 3.54 3.88
CA SER A 40 26.41 4.43 3.03
C SER A 40 25.38 3.70 2.16
N TRP A 41 25.65 2.44 1.80
CA TRP A 41 24.73 1.62 1.02
C TRP A 41 23.40 1.36 1.76
N LEU A 42 23.41 1.28 3.10
CA LEU A 42 22.20 1.09 3.89
C LEU A 42 21.24 2.27 3.76
N SER A 43 21.78 3.50 3.81
CA SER A 43 21.00 4.72 3.62
C SER A 43 20.42 4.84 2.21
N ASN A 44 21.20 4.43 1.19
CA ASN A 44 20.71 4.39 -0.20
C ASN A 44 19.59 3.36 -0.35
N CYS A 45 19.75 2.15 0.22
CA CYS A 45 18.71 1.12 0.22
C CYS A 45 17.44 1.61 0.92
N ALA A 46 17.55 2.21 2.11
CA ALA A 46 16.41 2.78 2.82
C ALA A 46 15.68 3.84 1.97
N SER A 47 16.42 4.77 1.36
CA SER A 47 15.86 5.81 0.48
C SER A 47 15.14 5.24 -0.74
N SER A 48 15.72 4.23 -1.38
CA SER A 48 15.08 3.54 -2.52
C SER A 48 13.82 2.79 -2.09
N LEU A 49 13.84 2.11 -0.94
CA LEU A 49 12.68 1.40 -0.39
C LEU A 49 11.56 2.38 -0.02
N TYR A 50 11.87 3.53 0.60
CA TYR A 50 10.86 4.56 0.85
C TYR A 50 10.24 5.09 -0.44
N SER A 51 11.05 5.32 -1.47
CA SER A 51 10.56 5.78 -2.78
C SER A 51 9.63 4.76 -3.43
N LEU A 52 10.01 3.47 -3.42
CA LEU A 52 9.18 2.38 -3.94
C LEU A 52 7.91 2.18 -3.12
N GLY A 53 8.01 2.25 -1.79
CA GLY A 53 6.87 2.16 -0.88
C GLY A 53 5.86 3.29 -1.10
N ALA A 54 6.34 4.52 -1.31
CA ALA A 54 5.50 5.67 -1.63
C ALA A 54 4.78 5.49 -2.98
N LEU A 55 5.49 5.04 -4.02
CA LEU A 55 4.86 4.71 -5.31
C LEU A 55 3.81 3.59 -5.16
N GLY A 56 4.12 2.55 -4.39
CA GLY A 56 3.17 1.48 -4.09
C GLY A 56 1.93 1.98 -3.34
N ALA A 57 2.09 2.93 -2.42
CA ALA A 57 0.97 3.54 -1.70
C ALA A 57 0.03 4.32 -2.62
N ILE A 58 0.57 5.01 -3.64
CA ILE A 58 -0.23 5.68 -4.67
C ILE A 58 -1.08 4.65 -5.44
N VAL A 59 -0.48 3.53 -5.84
CA VAL A 59 -1.21 2.45 -6.54
C VAL A 59 -2.28 1.84 -5.63
N ALA A 60 -1.97 1.62 -4.35
CA ALA A 60 -2.92 1.11 -3.37
C ALA A 60 -4.09 2.08 -3.13
N TYR A 61 -3.85 3.39 -3.14
CA TYR A 61 -4.91 4.39 -3.03
C TYR A 61 -5.90 4.29 -4.20
N PHE A 62 -5.42 4.24 -5.43
CA PHE A 62 -6.30 4.15 -6.60
C PHE A 62 -7.02 2.80 -6.69
N SER A 63 -6.39 1.69 -6.29
CA SER A 63 -7.08 0.40 -6.22
C SER A 63 -8.14 0.37 -5.12
N GLY A 64 -7.90 1.04 -4.00
CA GLY A 64 -8.84 1.16 -2.89
C GLY A 64 -10.06 2.01 -3.26
N LYS A 65 -9.85 3.11 -3.98
CA LYS A 65 -10.95 3.94 -4.50
C LYS A 65 -11.86 3.13 -5.43
N GLN A 66 -11.29 2.42 -6.41
CA GLN A 66 -12.06 1.55 -7.31
C GLN A 66 -12.82 0.46 -6.55
N ALA A 67 -12.20 -0.12 -5.52
CA ALA A 67 -12.86 -1.10 -4.66
C ALA A 67 -14.04 -0.52 -3.87
N ALA A 68 -13.92 0.72 -3.38
CA ALA A 68 -14.99 1.41 -2.67
C ALA A 68 -16.17 1.72 -3.59
N ASP A 69 -15.90 2.15 -4.83
CA ASP A 69 -16.95 2.44 -5.82
C ASP A 69 -17.76 1.19 -6.23
N LEU A 70 -17.14 0.00 -6.13
CA LEU A 70 -17.78 -1.30 -6.40
C LEU A 70 -18.52 -1.88 -5.18
N ALA A 71 -18.33 -1.32 -3.99
CA ALA A 71 -18.99 -1.81 -2.79
C ALA A 71 -20.48 -1.45 -2.82
N ASN A 72 -21.36 -2.45 -2.82
CA ASN A 72 -22.80 -2.24 -2.77
C ASN A 72 -23.23 -1.80 -1.37
N ILE A 73 -23.34 -0.49 -1.14
CA ILE A 73 -23.76 0.07 0.14
C ILE A 73 -25.30 0.01 0.23
N PRO A 74 -25.88 -0.58 1.31
CA PRO A 74 -27.33 -0.62 1.49
C PRO A 74 -27.95 0.78 1.47
N ALA A 75 -29.15 0.92 0.90
CA ALA A 75 -29.82 2.22 0.73
C ALA A 75 -29.95 3.04 2.03
N ILE A 76 -30.11 2.37 3.16
CA ILE A 76 -30.17 2.96 4.52
C ILE A 76 -28.84 3.58 4.99
N ALA A 77 -27.71 3.26 4.38
CA ALA A 77 -26.40 3.81 4.70
C ALA A 77 -26.01 5.00 3.81
N HIS A 78 -26.78 5.32 2.76
CA HIS A 78 -26.55 6.53 1.97
C HIS A 78 -26.92 7.81 2.73
N SER A 79 -27.90 7.76 3.65
CA SER A 79 -28.30 8.92 4.44
C SER A 79 -27.24 9.41 5.43
N THR A 80 -26.26 8.56 5.78
CA THR A 80 -25.13 8.92 6.65
C THR A 80 -23.91 9.43 5.89
N LEU A 81 -23.86 9.27 4.56
CA LEU A 81 -22.75 9.73 3.70
C LEU A 81 -22.99 11.15 3.13
N SER A 82 -24.21 11.67 3.26
CA SER A 82 -24.64 12.97 2.75
C SER A 82 -24.66 14.09 3.80
N GLU A 83 -24.22 13.82 5.04
CA GLU A 83 -23.93 14.83 6.07
C GLU A 83 -22.44 15.19 6.07
#